data_AF-A0A4Y7U4L7-F1
#
_entry.id   AF-A0A4Y7U4L7-F1
#
_cell.length_a   1.000
_cell.length_b   1.000
_cell.length_c   1.000
_cell.angle_alpha   90.00
_cell.angle_beta   90.00
_cell.angle_gamma   90.00
#
_symmetry.space_group_name_H-M   'P 1'
#
loop_
_entity.id
_entity.type
_entity.pdbx_description
1 polymer ?
#
loop_
_entity_poly.entity_id
_entity_poly.type
_entity_poly.pdbx_seq_one_letter_code
_entity_poly.pdbx_strand_id
1 'polypeptide(L)'
;TFVTAIKITFDFLREQKRVTDLEKSQLETELLFLKSQISPHFFFNTLNNIYSLAVEKSDKTPKIVLKLSELMRYMLYDTKNKKQSLENEILCIQNYLDLERIRNGERLEVKMSVSGDIHDKEISPIILLTFIENAFKHGVNKNTGKVTIDI
;
A
#
# COMPACT_ATOMS: atom_id res chain seq x y z
N THR A 1 -4.19 55.07 11.04
CA THR A 1 -5.12 55.29 12.17
C THR A 1 -5.28 54.00 12.95
N PHE A 2 -5.73 54.05 14.22
CA PHE A 2 -5.99 52.85 15.06
C PHE A 2 -6.82 51.77 14.33
N VAL A 3 -7.78 52.22 13.53
CA VAL A 3 -8.60 51.37 12.64
C VAL A 3 -7.77 50.59 11.62
N THR A 4 -6.73 51.21 11.04
CA THR A 4 -5.82 50.53 10.10
C THR A 4 -5.03 49.43 10.80
N ALA A 5 -4.55 49.68 12.02
CA ALA A 5 -3.80 48.69 12.79
C ALA A 5 -4.70 47.49 13.17
N ILE A 6 -5.93 47.75 13.63
CA ILE A 6 -6.92 46.69 13.90
C ILE A 6 -7.19 45.86 12.64
N LYS A 7 -7.44 46.52 11.50
CA LYS A 7 -7.70 45.83 10.24
C LYS A 7 -6.53 44.94 9.83
N ILE A 8 -5.29 45.45 9.89
CA ILE A 8 -4.09 44.67 9.56
C ILE A 8 -3.96 43.45 10.47
N THR A 9 -4.21 43.59 11.77
CA THR A 9 -4.17 42.46 12.71
C THR A 9 -5.23 41.41 12.38
N PHE A 10 -6.47 41.82 12.07
CA PHE A 10 -7.53 40.89 11.67
C PHE A 10 -7.22 40.20 10.33
N ASP A 11 -6.72 40.94 9.35
CA ASP A 11 -6.31 40.39 8.05
C ASP A 11 -5.15 39.38 8.22
N PHE A 12 -4.18 39.69 9.08
CA PHE A 12 -3.07 38.78 9.40
C PHE A 12 -3.54 37.49 10.09
N LEU A 13 -4.45 37.57 11.06
CA LEU A 13 -5.03 36.39 11.72
C LEU A 13 -5.86 35.55 10.75
N ARG A 14 -6.60 36.19 9.83
CA ARG A 14 -7.37 35.50 8.79
C ARG A 14 -6.45 34.77 7.83
N GLU A 15 -5.34 35.38 7.42
CA GLU A 15 -4.39 34.76 6.52
C GLU A 15 -3.65 33.60 7.19
N GLN A 16 -3.24 33.73 8.45
CA GLN A 16 -2.68 32.60 9.20
C GLN A 16 -3.65 31.42 9.26
N LYS A 17 -4.93 31.66 9.59
CA LYS A 17 -5.94 30.61 9.59
C LYS A 17 -6.08 29.95 8.21
N ARG A 18 -6.09 30.75 7.14
CA ARG A 18 -6.15 30.25 5.77
C ARG A 18 -4.95 29.36 5.43
N VAL A 19 -3.73 29.76 5.83
CA VAL A 19 -2.51 28.97 5.62
C VAL A 19 -2.61 27.63 6.36
N THR A 20 -2.98 27.64 7.64
CA THR A 20 -3.17 26.41 8.42
C THR A 20 -4.24 25.49 7.84
N ASP A 21 -5.37 26.05 7.39
CA ASP A 21 -6.45 25.28 6.76
C ASP A 21 -5.98 24.67 5.42
N LEU A 22 -5.16 25.37 4.64
CA LEU A 22 -4.56 24.86 3.40
C LEU A 22 -3.55 23.73 3.67
N GLU A 23 -2.67 23.90 4.65
CA GLU A 23 -1.71 22.86 5.07
C GLU A 23 -2.44 21.60 5.52
N LYS A 24 -3.52 21.76 6.30
CA LYS A 24 -4.36 20.64 6.73
C LYS A 24 -5.03 19.95 5.54
N SER A 25 -5.63 20.71 4.63
CA SER A 25 -6.27 20.15 3.44
C SER A 25 -5.27 19.42 2.53
N GLN A 26 -4.04 19.95 2.42
CA GLN A 26 -2.95 19.29 1.71
C GLN A 26 -2.57 17.96 2.37
N LEU A 27 -2.38 17.94 3.70
CA LEU A 27 -2.11 16.71 4.45
C LEU A 27 -3.23 15.68 4.31
N GLU A 28 -4.50 16.11 4.38
CA GLU A 28 -5.65 15.23 4.16
C GLU A 28 -5.65 14.65 2.75
N THR A 29 -5.34 15.46 1.74
CA THR A 29 -5.28 15.05 0.33
C THR A 29 -4.14 14.05 0.09
N GLU A 30 -2.96 14.33 0.63
CA GLU A 30 -1.80 13.45 0.55
C GLU A 30 -2.09 12.11 1.25
N LEU A 31 -2.70 12.14 2.44
CA LEU A 31 -3.14 10.95 3.15
C LEU A 31 -4.19 10.17 2.34
N LEU A 32 -5.17 10.84 1.74
CA LEU A 32 -6.18 10.19 0.90
C LEU A 32 -5.55 9.57 -0.36
N PHE A 33 -4.58 10.24 -0.96
CA PHE A 33 -3.80 9.74 -2.09
C PHE A 33 -2.99 8.51 -1.69
N LEU A 34 -2.26 8.53 -0.57
CA LEU A 34 -1.57 7.36 -0.03
C LEU A 34 -2.55 6.21 0.25
N LYS A 35 -3.72 6.49 0.85
CA LYS A 35 -4.78 5.49 1.05
C LYS A 35 -5.35 4.96 -0.26
N SER A 36 -5.38 5.76 -1.32
CA SER A 36 -5.87 5.31 -2.63
C SER A 36 -4.90 4.36 -3.33
N GLN A 37 -3.60 4.43 -3.00
CA GLN A 37 -2.60 3.46 -3.46
C GLN A 37 -2.77 2.09 -2.80
N ILE A 38 -3.58 2.00 -1.75
CA ILE A 38 -3.94 0.76 -1.05
C ILE A 38 -5.26 0.26 -1.64
N SER A 39 -5.26 -0.87 -2.37
CA SER A 39 -6.49 -1.46 -2.92
C SER A 39 -7.43 -1.92 -1.79
N PRO A 40 -8.53 -1.20 -1.46
CA PRO A 40 -9.36 -1.56 -0.31
C PRO A 40 -9.96 -2.96 -0.47
N HIS A 41 -10.26 -3.31 -1.71
CA HIS A 41 -10.74 -4.63 -2.10
C HIS A 41 -9.73 -5.75 -1.79
N PHE A 42 -8.43 -5.54 -2.02
CA PHE A 42 -7.41 -6.52 -1.65
C PHE A 42 -7.42 -6.80 -0.14
N PHE A 43 -7.53 -5.75 0.68
CA PHE A 43 -7.56 -5.89 2.14
C PHE A 43 -8.81 -6.61 2.64
N PHE A 44 -10.00 -6.21 2.17
CA PHE A 44 -11.25 -6.89 2.53
C PHE A 44 -11.19 -8.37 2.16
N ASN A 45 -10.70 -8.71 0.97
CA ASN A 45 -10.60 -10.10 0.54
C ASN A 45 -9.57 -10.89 1.36
N THR A 46 -8.44 -10.27 1.70
CA THR A 46 -7.41 -10.92 2.51
C THR A 46 -7.94 -11.20 3.93
N LEU A 47 -8.64 -10.24 4.53
CA LEU A 47 -9.29 -10.43 5.84
C LEU A 47 -10.38 -11.50 5.81
N ASN A 48 -11.21 -11.54 4.76
CA ASN A 48 -12.22 -12.59 4.58
C ASN A 48 -11.56 -13.97 4.46
N ASN A 49 -10.42 -14.07 3.78
CA ASN A 49 -9.68 -15.33 3.66
C ASN A 49 -9.09 -15.76 5.00
N ILE A 50 -8.51 -14.83 5.76
CA ILE A 50 -8.04 -15.08 7.13
C ILE A 50 -9.19 -15.56 8.00
N TYR A 51 -10.37 -14.94 7.90
CA TYR A 51 -11.56 -15.36 8.64
C TYR A 51 -11.97 -16.79 8.29
N SER A 52 -12.07 -17.14 7.00
CA SER A 52 -12.38 -18.51 6.57
C SER A 52 -11.37 -19.52 7.12
N LEU A 53 -10.07 -19.22 7.02
CA LEU A 53 -9.02 -20.09 7.53
C LEU A 53 -9.03 -20.22 9.06
N ALA A 54 -9.39 -19.15 9.77
CA ALA A 54 -9.57 -19.17 11.22
C ALA A 54 -10.76 -20.05 11.63
N VAL A 55 -11.89 -19.96 10.91
CA VAL A 55 -13.06 -20.83 11.11
C VAL A 55 -12.70 -22.29 10.85
N GLU A 56 -11.90 -22.56 9.82
CA GLU A 56 -11.39 -23.89 9.48
C GLU A 56 -10.28 -24.39 10.41
N LYS A 57 -9.82 -23.58 11.38
CA LYS A 57 -8.67 -23.87 12.26
C LYS A 57 -7.41 -24.24 11.47
N SER A 58 -7.19 -23.59 10.34
CA SER A 58 -6.03 -23.83 9.51
C SER A 58 -4.75 -23.34 10.18
N ASP A 59 -3.72 -24.20 10.19
CA ASP A 59 -2.36 -23.84 10.63
C ASP A 59 -1.72 -22.72 9.78
N LYS A 60 -2.31 -22.39 8.62
CA LYS A 60 -1.86 -21.29 7.76
C LYS A 60 -2.25 -19.92 8.29
N THR A 61 -3.27 -19.84 9.15
CA THR A 61 -3.86 -18.58 9.62
C THR A 61 -2.83 -17.62 10.24
N PRO A 62 -1.98 -18.04 11.20
CA PRO A 62 -1.01 -17.12 11.82
C PRO A 62 -0.02 -16.52 10.83
N LYS A 63 0.43 -17.33 9.86
CA LYS A 63 1.39 -16.90 8.83
C LYS A 63 0.81 -15.81 7.93
N ILE A 64 -0.48 -15.90 7.59
CA ILE A 64 -1.15 -14.92 6.73
C ILE A 64 -1.37 -13.61 7.45
N VAL A 65 -1.79 -13.67 8.72
CA VAL A 65 -1.94 -12.48 9.57
C VAL A 65 -0.61 -11.74 9.67
N LEU A 66 0.49 -12.46 9.88
CA LEU A 66 1.83 -11.87 9.92
C LEU A 66 2.19 -11.18 8.59
N LYS A 67 2.01 -11.85 7.45
CA LYS A 67 2.30 -11.28 6.12
C LYS A 67 1.46 -10.05 5.80
N LEU A 68 0.19 -10.05 6.17
CA LEU A 68 -0.69 -8.89 6.03
C LEU A 68 -0.20 -7.73 6.91
N SER A 69 0.18 -8.00 8.16
CA SER A 69 0.72 -7.00 9.08
C SER A 69 2.03 -6.38 8.57
N GLU A 70 2.93 -7.19 8.01
CA GLU A 70 4.18 -6.71 7.40
C GLU A 70 3.93 -5.82 6.19
N LEU A 71 3.01 -6.23 5.30
CA LEU A 71 2.62 -5.45 4.14
C LEU A 71 1.96 -4.12 4.54
N MET A 72 1.11 -4.12 5.57
CA MET A 72 0.52 -2.90 6.13
C MET A 72 1.57 -2.00 6.76
N ARG A 73 2.51 -2.56 7.52
CA ARG A 73 3.59 -1.79 8.17
C ARG A 73 4.42 -1.08 7.10
N TYR A 74 4.80 -1.80 6.04
CA TYR A 74 5.53 -1.23 4.92
C TYR A 74 4.76 -0.05 4.32
N MET A 75 3.49 -0.26 3.93
CA MET A 75 2.65 0.77 3.32
C MET A 75 2.43 2.01 4.19
N LEU A 76 2.41 1.87 5.52
CA LEU A 76 2.10 2.96 6.45
C LEU A 76 3.32 3.76 6.91
N TYR A 77 4.49 3.12 7.00
CA TYR A 77 5.66 3.71 7.64
C TYR A 77 6.83 3.89 6.67
N ASP A 78 7.07 2.91 5.80
CA ASP A 78 8.26 2.86 4.96
C ASP A 78 8.08 3.62 3.63
N THR A 79 6.85 4.07 3.36
CA THR A 79 6.48 4.86 2.17
C THR A 79 6.45 6.36 2.43
N LYS A 80 6.71 6.81 3.67
CA LYS A 80 6.69 8.23 4.05
C LYS A 80 7.82 9.04 3.42
N ASN A 81 8.90 8.37 3.02
CA ASN A 81 10.05 9.01 2.41
C ASN A 81 9.94 8.97 0.88
N LYS A 82 10.58 9.92 0.19
CA LYS A 82 10.64 9.95 -1.28
C LYS A 82 11.33 8.72 -1.89
N LYS A 83 12.11 8.00 -1.08
CA LYS A 83 12.88 6.83 -1.46
C LYS A 83 12.90 5.84 -0.30
N GLN A 84 13.04 4.56 -0.65
CA GLN A 84 13.13 3.44 0.28
C GLN A 84 14.02 2.33 -0.33
N SER A 85 14.49 1.38 0.49
CA SER A 85 15.42 0.32 0.03
C SER A 85 14.77 -0.63 -0.98
N LEU A 86 15.50 -0.98 -2.04
CA LEU A 86 15.01 -1.94 -3.03
C LEU A 86 14.70 -3.30 -2.39
N GLU A 87 15.43 -3.71 -1.35
CA GLU A 87 15.17 -4.94 -0.61
C GLU A 87 13.79 -4.93 0.06
N ASN A 88 13.40 -3.80 0.65
CA ASN A 88 12.09 -3.63 1.25
C ASN A 88 10.95 -3.60 0.20
N GLU A 89 11.18 -3.04 -0.99
CA GLU A 89 10.21 -3.14 -2.11
C GLU A 89 9.99 -4.61 -2.50
N ILE A 90 11.09 -5.36 -2.66
CA ILE A 90 11.07 -6.77 -3.06
C ILE A 90 10.38 -7.61 -1.99
N LEU A 91 10.67 -7.37 -0.71
CA LEU A 91 10.00 -8.04 0.41
C LEU A 91 8.50 -7.74 0.43
N CYS A 92 8.10 -6.50 0.15
CA CYS A 92 6.70 -6.12 0.02
C CYS A 92 6.00 -6.92 -1.09
N ILE A 93 6.63 -7.02 -2.27
CA ILE A 93 6.13 -7.83 -3.40
C ILE A 93 6.01 -9.29 -2.98
N GLN A 94 7.03 -9.87 -2.35
CA GLN A 94 7.00 -11.27 -1.93
C GLN A 94 5.85 -11.55 -0.96
N ASN A 95 5.61 -10.65 0.00
CA ASN A 95 4.48 -10.75 0.92
C ASN A 95 3.13 -10.63 0.20
N TYR A 96 3.00 -9.72 -0.76
CA TYR A 96 1.82 -9.59 -1.59
C TYR A 96 1.54 -10.88 -2.38
N LEU A 97 2.55 -11.42 -3.07
CA LEU A 97 2.43 -12.64 -3.88
C LEU A 97 2.05 -13.86 -3.03
N ASP A 98 2.57 -13.96 -1.80
CA ASP A 98 2.23 -15.05 -0.90
C ASP A 98 0.78 -14.97 -0.41
N LEU A 99 0.25 -13.76 -0.15
CA LEU A 99 -1.16 -13.55 0.16
C LEU A 99 -2.05 -13.95 -1.04
N GLU A 100 -1.64 -13.56 -2.25
CA GLU A 100 -2.34 -13.92 -3.50
C GLU A 100 -2.34 -15.42 -3.78
N ARG A 101 -1.21 -16.11 -3.57
CA ARG A 101 -1.11 -17.59 -3.71
C ARG A 101 -2.09 -18.30 -2.79
N ILE A 102 -2.18 -17.86 -1.54
CA ILE A 102 -3.10 -18.46 -0.59
C ILE A 102 -4.55 -18.17 -1.00
N ARG A 103 -4.84 -16.95 -1.44
CA ARG A 103 -6.19 -16.57 -1.87
C ARG A 103 -6.70 -17.40 -3.03
N ASN A 104 -5.86 -17.62 -4.04
CA ASN A 104 -6.26 -18.27 -5.28
C ASN A 104 -5.98 -19.79 -5.28
N GLY A 105 -5.28 -20.30 -4.27
CA GLY A 105 -4.96 -21.72 -4.13
C GLY A 105 -4.23 -22.28 -5.36
N GLU A 106 -4.58 -23.49 -5.75
CA GLU A 106 -3.95 -24.21 -6.88
C GLU A 106 -4.23 -23.58 -8.25
N ARG A 107 -5.19 -22.63 -8.35
CA ARG A 107 -5.51 -21.95 -9.60
C ARG A 107 -4.40 -20.99 -10.02
N LEU A 108 -3.56 -20.53 -9.10
CA LEU A 108 -2.55 -19.52 -9.36
C LEU A 108 -1.14 -20.09 -9.20
N GLU A 109 -0.37 -20.02 -10.28
CA GLU A 109 1.07 -20.25 -10.27
C GLU A 109 1.78 -18.90 -10.40
N VAL A 110 2.68 -18.59 -9.46
CA VAL A 110 3.46 -17.35 -9.50
C VAL A 110 4.93 -17.69 -9.45
N LYS A 111 5.69 -17.19 -10.42
CA LYS A 111 7.15 -17.24 -10.45
C LYS A 111 7.66 -15.82 -10.30
N MET A 112 8.63 -15.65 -9.41
CA MET A 112 9.31 -14.38 -9.17
C MET A 112 10.80 -14.66 -9.24
N SER A 113 11.50 -13.94 -10.11
CA SER A 113 12.95 -14.07 -10.33
C SER A 113 13.63 -12.73 -10.13
N VAL A 114 14.45 -12.62 -9.10
CA VAL A 114 15.26 -11.42 -8.85
C VAL A 114 16.70 -11.71 -9.30
N SER A 115 17.26 -10.85 -10.14
CA SER A 115 18.63 -10.95 -10.61
C SER A 115 19.37 -9.61 -10.49
N GLY A 116 20.68 -9.66 -10.28
CA GLY A 116 21.52 -8.49 -10.01
C GLY A 116 21.72 -8.21 -8.52
N ASP A 117 22.37 -7.09 -8.22
CA ASP A 117 22.61 -6.64 -6.85
C ASP A 117 21.55 -5.63 -6.40
N ILE A 118 20.88 -5.95 -5.30
CA ILE A 118 19.80 -5.18 -4.71
C ILE A 118 20.24 -4.39 -3.47
N HIS A 119 21.45 -4.63 -2.96
CA HIS A 119 21.93 -4.01 -1.73
C HIS A 119 22.25 -2.52 -1.92
N ASP A 120 21.93 -1.73 -0.90
CA ASP A 120 22.14 -0.28 -0.86
C ASP A 120 21.54 0.48 -2.07
N LYS A 121 20.52 -0.10 -2.71
CA LYS A 121 19.76 0.54 -3.78
C LYS A 121 18.50 1.14 -3.21
N GLU A 122 18.13 2.31 -3.74
CA GLU A 122 16.90 2.99 -3.37
C GLU A 122 15.95 3.12 -4.55
N ILE A 123 14.66 3.01 -4.27
CA ILE A 123 13.58 3.14 -5.25
C ILE A 123 12.44 3.98 -4.66
N SER A 124 11.59 4.54 -5.52
CA SER A 124 10.32 5.11 -5.08
C SER A 124 9.46 4.00 -4.44
N PRO A 125 8.87 4.21 -3.26
CA PRO A 125 8.00 3.22 -2.64
C PRO A 125 6.81 2.84 -3.54
N ILE A 126 6.36 1.59 -3.47
CA ILE A 126 5.12 1.05 -4.07
C ILE A 126 5.12 1.02 -5.61
N ILE A 127 6.14 1.57 -6.27
CA ILE A 127 6.13 1.67 -7.73
C ILE A 127 6.09 0.31 -8.40
N LEU A 128 6.83 -0.68 -7.89
CA LEU A 128 6.84 -2.02 -8.46
C LEU A 128 5.54 -2.75 -8.11
N LEU A 129 5.07 -2.63 -6.87
CA LEU A 129 3.83 -3.23 -6.41
C LEU A 129 2.64 -2.81 -7.29
N THR A 130 2.61 -1.56 -7.77
CA THR A 130 1.55 -1.06 -8.68
C THR A 130 1.46 -1.87 -9.98
N PHE A 131 2.60 -2.28 -10.57
CA PHE A 131 2.61 -3.12 -11.76
C PHE A 131 2.16 -4.54 -11.45
N ILE A 132 2.59 -5.07 -10.30
CA ILE A 132 2.17 -6.39 -9.83
C ILE A 132 0.66 -6.42 -9.63
N GLU A 133 0.08 -5.46 -8.91
CA GLU A 133 -1.38 -5.38 -8.73
C GLU A 133 -2.14 -5.35 -10.06
N ASN A 134 -1.63 -4.61 -11.05
CA ASN A 134 -2.21 -4.57 -12.38
C ASN A 134 -2.16 -5.95 -13.07
N ALA A 135 -1.04 -6.67 -12.96
CA ALA A 135 -0.93 -8.03 -13.50
C ALA A 135 -1.96 -8.98 -12.86
N PHE A 136 -2.21 -8.88 -11.56
CA PHE A 136 -3.21 -9.69 -10.86
C PHE A 136 -4.65 -9.31 -11.24
N LYS A 137 -4.93 -8.00 -11.30
CA LYS A 137 -6.24 -7.46 -11.67
C LYS A 137 -6.66 -7.88 -13.07
N HIS A 138 -5.72 -7.90 -14.02
CA HIS A 138 -6.01 -8.19 -15.42
C HIS A 138 -5.77 -9.65 -15.81
N GLY A 139 -4.81 -10.33 -15.18
CA GLY A 139 -4.45 -11.71 -15.49
C GLY A 139 -5.25 -12.74 -14.69
N VAL A 140 -5.37 -12.58 -13.37
CA VAL A 140 -5.98 -13.60 -12.49
C VAL A 140 -7.48 -13.37 -12.36
N ASN A 141 -7.90 -12.14 -12.04
CA ASN A 141 -9.30 -11.87 -11.69
C ASN A 141 -10.26 -12.00 -12.90
N LYS A 142 -9.75 -11.96 -14.12
CA LYS A 142 -10.55 -12.07 -15.35
C LYS A 142 -10.62 -13.49 -15.94
N ASN A 143 -9.83 -14.44 -15.44
CA ASN A 143 -9.72 -15.78 -15.99
C ASN A 143 -10.19 -16.84 -14.98
N THR A 144 -11.11 -17.72 -15.37
CA THR A 144 -11.64 -18.80 -14.52
C THR A 144 -10.77 -20.07 -14.48
N GLY A 145 -9.78 -20.18 -15.37
CA GLY A 145 -8.84 -21.31 -15.44
C GLY A 145 -7.58 -21.13 -14.60
N LYS A 146 -6.64 -22.08 -14.71
CA LYS A 146 -5.30 -21.98 -14.11
C LYS A 146 -4.54 -20.82 -14.75
N VAL A 147 -3.96 -19.94 -13.94
CA VAL A 147 -3.25 -18.74 -14.39
C VAL A 147 -1.80 -18.80 -13.91
N THR A 148 -0.86 -18.44 -14.79
CA THR A 148 0.56 -18.28 -14.45
C THR A 148 0.95 -16.81 -14.56
N ILE A 149 1.57 -16.28 -13.53
CA ILE A 149 2.23 -14.96 -13.54
C ILE A 149 3.74 -15.19 -13.39
N ASP A 150 4.51 -14.64 -14.33
CA ASP A 150 5.98 -14.67 -14.32
C ASP A 150 6.49 -13.22 -14.17
N ILE A 151 7.27 -12.98 -13.13
CA ILE A 151 7.75 -11.65 -12.68
C ILE A 151 9.27 -11.68 -12.55
#